data_AF-A0A534EPH9-F1
#
_entry.id   AF-A0A534EPH9-F1
#
_cell.length_a   1.000
_cell.length_b   1.000
_cell.length_c   1.000
_cell.angle_alpha   90.00
_cell.angle_beta   90.00
_cell.angle_gamma   90.00
#
_symmetry.space_group_name_H-M   'P 1'
#
loop_
_entity.id
_entity.type
_entity.pdbx_description
1 polymer ?
#
loop_
_entity_poly.entity_id
_entity_poly.type
_entity_poly.pdbx_seq_one_letter_code
_entity_poly.pdbx_strand_id
1 'polypeptide(L)'
;MLVAPVLDPSGNQTVYLPPGSWIDFFSGKRRQGGVTFTAHYAVDETPVFVREGAVIPEQAPSEYSNAKPLDPLIVNVYGAGEGSFDLYEDDGVSLAYAQGASAHTPIRHARSGDGLEQLLIGPTQGAFQGQLEERSYELRIHTTDRPSSISVDGRPLSPWTWDADQTTAVATLPRRSIRNRIGVEWR
;
A
#
# COMPACT_ATOMS: atom_id res chain seq x y z
N MET A 1 -10.25 0.06 -2.17
CA MET A 1 -10.55 1.34 -1.51
C MET A 1 -12.02 1.68 -1.74
N LEU A 2 -12.67 2.33 -0.77
CA LEU A 2 -13.99 2.90 -0.87
C LEU A 2 -13.88 4.39 -0.52
N VAL A 3 -14.41 5.25 -1.39
CA VAL A 3 -14.43 6.70 -1.19
C VAL A 3 -15.89 7.14 -1.15
N ALA A 4 -16.26 7.94 -0.16
CA ALA A 4 -17.63 8.45 -0.01
C ALA A 4 -17.60 9.98 0.11
N PRO A 5 -17.54 10.71 -1.02
CA PRO A 5 -17.49 12.17 -1.00
C PRO A 5 -18.66 12.79 -0.24
N VAL A 6 -18.39 13.81 0.57
CA VAL A 6 -19.40 14.55 1.32
C VAL A 6 -20.02 15.62 0.42
N LEU A 7 -21.29 15.44 0.08
CA LEU A 7 -22.02 16.36 -0.81
C LEU A 7 -23.09 17.18 -0.08
N ASP A 8 -23.37 16.83 1.18
CA ASP A 8 -24.31 17.56 2.02
C ASP A 8 -23.61 18.78 2.66
N PRO A 9 -24.13 20.01 2.50
CA PRO A 9 -23.54 21.22 3.09
C PRO A 9 -23.41 21.18 4.62
N SER A 10 -24.16 20.32 5.31
CA SER A 10 -24.07 20.10 6.75
C SER A 10 -22.89 19.21 7.17
N GLY A 11 -22.15 18.64 6.22
CA GLY A 11 -21.03 17.72 6.48
C GLY A 11 -21.46 16.28 6.81
N ASN A 12 -22.76 15.97 6.82
CA ASN A 12 -23.25 14.62 7.09
C ASN A 12 -23.09 13.72 5.87
N GLN A 13 -22.51 12.54 6.07
CA GLN A 13 -22.36 11.53 5.03
C GLN A 13 -22.81 10.16 5.53
N THR A 14 -23.71 9.53 4.77
CA THR A 14 -24.08 8.13 4.97
C THR A 14 -23.19 7.24 4.12
N VAL A 15 -22.54 6.27 4.77
CA VAL A 15 -21.60 5.33 4.14
C VAL A 15 -22.07 3.91 4.40
N TYR A 16 -22.17 3.12 3.34
CA TYR A 16 -22.29 1.66 3.45
C TYR A 16 -20.90 1.04 3.29
N LEU A 17 -20.46 0.29 4.29
CA LEU A 17 -19.28 -0.58 4.18
C LEU A 17 -19.74 -2.01 3.89
N PRO A 18 -19.37 -2.61 2.75
CA PRO A 18 -19.63 -4.02 2.47
C PRO A 18 -19.02 -4.94 3.53
N PRO A 19 -19.46 -6.21 3.65
CA PRO A 19 -18.89 -7.18 4.59
C PRO A 19 -17.35 -7.28 4.51
N GLY A 20 -16.73 -7.47 5.67
CA GLY A 20 -15.27 -7.50 5.87
C GLY A 20 -14.81 -6.44 6.86
N SER A 21 -13.51 -6.41 7.15
CA SER A 21 -12.90 -5.36 7.98
C SER A 21 -12.40 -4.22 7.11
N TRP A 22 -12.57 -3.00 7.60
CA TRP A 22 -12.15 -1.77 6.94
C TRP A 22 -11.29 -0.92 7.87
N ILE A 23 -10.34 -0.19 7.29
CA ILE A 23 -9.46 0.73 7.97
C ILE A 23 -9.70 2.10 7.34
N ASP A 24 -9.95 3.10 8.18
CA ASP A 24 -9.99 4.50 7.77
C ASP A 24 -8.60 4.93 7.28
N PHE A 25 -8.51 5.42 6.04
CA PHE A 25 -7.24 5.67 5.35
C PHE A 25 -6.39 6.75 6.03
N PHE A 26 -7.04 7.74 6.65
CA PHE A 26 -6.34 8.88 7.24
C PHE A 26 -6.04 8.70 8.73
N SER A 27 -6.92 8.02 9.46
CA SER A 27 -6.79 7.87 10.91
C SER A 27 -6.34 6.48 11.37
N GLY A 28 -6.25 5.50 10.47
CA GLY A 28 -5.93 4.10 10.80
C GLY A 28 -7.02 3.36 11.60
N LYS A 29 -8.15 4.02 11.92
CA LYS A 29 -9.21 3.43 12.74
C LYS A 29 -9.92 2.29 12.01
N ARG A 30 -10.04 1.15 12.68
CA ARG A 30 -10.74 -0.04 12.16
C ARG A 30 -12.26 0.08 12.33
N ARG A 31 -12.99 -0.46 11.36
CA ARG A 31 -14.45 -0.55 11.32
C ARG A 31 -14.88 -1.90 10.74
N GLN A 32 -15.87 -2.53 11.37
CA GLN A 32 -16.52 -3.71 10.81
C GLN A 32 -17.47 -3.29 9.69
N GLY A 33 -17.42 -4.00 8.58
CA GLY A 33 -18.33 -3.83 7.45
C GLY A 33 -19.60 -4.67 7.57
N GLY A 34 -20.41 -4.65 6.52
CA GLY A 34 -21.79 -5.18 6.53
C GLY A 34 -22.78 -4.21 7.17
N VAL A 35 -22.40 -2.94 7.30
CA VAL A 35 -23.15 -1.92 8.04
C VAL A 35 -23.24 -0.63 7.23
N THR A 36 -24.34 0.09 7.44
CA THR A 36 -24.49 1.49 7.02
C THR A 36 -24.39 2.36 8.27
N PHE A 37 -23.63 3.43 8.19
CA PHE A 37 -23.56 4.44 9.25
C PHE A 37 -23.61 5.84 8.66
N THR A 38 -24.01 6.80 9.49
CA THR A 38 -23.93 8.23 9.18
C THR A 38 -22.95 8.87 10.14
N ALA A 39 -22.05 9.70 9.62
CA ALA A 39 -21.11 10.48 10.41
C ALA A 39 -21.01 11.90 9.84
N HIS A 40 -20.57 12.82 10.68
CA HIS A 40 -20.25 14.19 10.30
C HIS A 40 -18.76 14.29 9.99
N TYR A 41 -18.43 15.01 8.91
CA TYR A 41 -17.08 15.24 8.42
C TYR A 41 -16.89 16.74 8.21
N ALA A 42 -15.72 17.25 8.59
CA ALA A 42 -15.35 18.64 8.35
C ALA A 42 -15.14 18.91 6.84
N VAL A 43 -15.05 20.19 6.47
CA VAL A 43 -14.94 20.62 5.06
C VAL A 43 -13.67 20.10 4.37
N ASP A 44 -12.62 19.83 5.14
CA ASP A 44 -11.33 19.32 4.72
C ASP A 44 -11.19 17.80 4.89
N GLU A 45 -12.27 17.11 5.31
CA GLU A 45 -12.29 15.66 5.49
C GLU A 45 -13.05 14.98 4.34
N THR A 46 -12.44 13.94 3.78
CA THR A 46 -13.12 13.02 2.86
C THR A 46 -13.08 11.61 3.45
N PRO A 47 -14.24 10.95 3.64
CA PRO A 47 -14.27 9.56 4.10
C PRO A 47 -13.64 8.63 3.07
N VAL A 48 -12.52 8.00 3.44
CA VAL A 48 -11.83 7.01 2.61
C VAL A 48 -11.51 5.79 3.46
N PHE A 49 -11.90 4.62 2.96
CA PHE A 49 -11.73 3.35 3.66
C PHE A 49 -10.96 2.35 2.80
N VAL A 50 -10.00 1.69 3.41
CA VAL A 50 -9.21 0.61 2.82
C VAL A 50 -9.66 -0.70 3.42
N ARG A 51 -9.80 -1.74 2.59
CA ARG A 51 -10.14 -3.08 3.07
C ARG A 51 -8.91 -3.68 3.75
N GLU A 52 -9.10 -4.33 4.89
CA GLU A 52 -8.03 -5.09 5.54
C GLU A 52 -7.45 -6.18 4.60
N GLY A 53 -6.14 -6.37 4.62
CA GLY A 53 -5.35 -7.16 3.67
C GLY A 53 -4.88 -6.38 2.43
N ALA A 54 -5.35 -5.14 2.21
CA ALA A 54 -5.00 -4.41 1.00
C ALA A 54 -3.52 -4.02 0.92
N VAL A 55 -2.97 -4.11 -0.29
CA VAL A 55 -1.67 -3.57 -0.67
C VAL A 55 -1.90 -2.36 -1.56
N ILE A 56 -1.36 -1.21 -1.17
CA ILE A 56 -1.49 0.06 -1.91
C ILE A 56 -0.11 0.66 -2.15
N PRO A 57 0.40 0.60 -3.39
CA PRO A 57 1.61 1.32 -3.77
C PRO A 57 1.34 2.82 -3.88
N GLU A 58 2.30 3.61 -3.43
CA GLU A 58 2.29 5.07 -3.47
C GLU A 58 3.68 5.59 -3.86
N GLN A 59 3.74 6.88 -4.18
CA GLN A 59 4.98 7.61 -4.37
C GLN A 59 5.05 8.79 -3.40
N ALA A 60 6.25 9.26 -3.10
CA ALA A 60 6.40 10.51 -2.38
C ALA A 60 5.73 11.67 -3.17
N PRO A 61 5.18 12.67 -2.47
CA PRO A 61 4.63 13.86 -3.12
C PRO A 61 5.63 14.49 -4.09
N SER A 62 5.10 14.93 -5.23
CA SER A 62 5.87 15.54 -6.30
C SER A 62 5.02 16.57 -7.03
N GLU A 63 5.66 17.59 -7.60
CA GLU A 63 4.98 18.74 -8.22
C GLU A 63 4.15 18.35 -9.45
N TYR A 64 4.60 17.33 -10.18
CA TYR A 64 3.93 16.80 -11.38
C TYR A 64 4.31 15.33 -11.60
N SER A 65 3.54 14.64 -12.44
CA SER A 65 3.80 13.25 -12.83
C SER A 65 5.20 13.10 -13.42
N ASN A 66 5.93 12.06 -13.02
CA ASN A 66 7.28 11.75 -13.51
C ASN A 66 8.37 12.79 -13.19
N ALA A 67 8.11 13.77 -12.32
CA ALA A 67 9.14 14.71 -11.87
C ALA A 67 10.31 14.04 -11.11
N LYS A 68 10.06 12.85 -10.52
CA LYS A 68 11.05 12.01 -9.86
C LYS A 68 10.83 10.56 -10.28
N PRO A 69 11.89 9.74 -10.32
CA PRO A 69 11.74 8.29 -10.46
C PRO A 69 10.91 7.72 -9.30
N LEU A 70 10.23 6.61 -9.56
CA LEU A 70 9.47 5.85 -8.55
C LEU A 70 10.41 5.07 -7.62
N ASP A 71 11.21 5.81 -6.86
CA ASP A 71 12.28 5.29 -6.02
C ASP A 71 12.54 6.23 -4.81
N PRO A 72 12.22 5.81 -3.57
CA PRO A 72 11.61 4.51 -3.25
C PRO A 72 10.15 4.42 -3.70
N LEU A 73 9.69 3.21 -4.01
CA LEU A 73 8.26 2.91 -4.05
C LEU A 73 7.74 2.77 -2.62
N ILE A 74 6.73 3.53 -2.24
CA ILE A 74 6.06 3.33 -0.95
C ILE A 74 5.07 2.16 -1.13
N VAL A 75 5.13 1.16 -0.26
CA VAL A 75 4.19 0.03 -0.25
C VAL A 75 3.46 0.03 1.07
N ASN A 76 2.19 0.42 1.05
CA ASN A 76 1.31 0.36 2.21
C ASN A 76 0.64 -1.02 2.27
N VAL A 77 0.72 -1.67 3.44
CA VAL A 77 0.00 -2.91 3.75
C VAL A 77 -0.98 -2.62 4.89
N TYR A 78 -2.26 -2.85 4.66
CA TYR A 78 -3.33 -2.48 5.58
C TYR A 78 -3.87 -3.67 6.37
N GLY A 79 -3.46 -3.79 7.63
CA GLY A 79 -3.91 -4.81 8.56
C GLY A 79 -3.38 -6.21 8.23
N ALA A 80 -4.10 -7.21 8.72
CA ALA A 80 -3.76 -8.62 8.56
C ALA A 80 -4.49 -9.26 7.37
N GLY A 81 -4.01 -10.40 6.90
CA GLY A 81 -4.77 -11.24 5.96
C GLY A 81 -4.17 -11.29 4.56
N GLU A 82 -5.02 -11.24 3.54
CA GLU A 82 -4.61 -11.49 2.16
C GLU A 82 -5.00 -10.34 1.24
N GLY A 83 -4.08 -10.01 0.33
CA GLY A 83 -4.33 -9.07 -0.74
C GLY A 83 -3.24 -9.09 -1.80
N SER A 84 -3.49 -8.41 -2.89
CA SER A 84 -2.50 -8.28 -3.95
C SER A 84 -2.71 -7.01 -4.76
N PHE A 85 -1.62 -6.56 -5.36
CA PHE A 85 -1.59 -5.47 -6.32
C PHE A 85 -0.66 -5.86 -7.46
N ASP A 86 -0.99 -5.52 -8.69
CA ASP A 86 -0.09 -5.67 -9.83
C ASP A 86 0.34 -4.29 -10.30
N LEU A 87 1.57 -3.90 -9.97
CA LEU A 87 2.08 -2.56 -10.27
C LEU A 87 2.42 -2.48 -11.76
N TYR A 88 1.57 -1.78 -12.50
CA TYR A 88 1.80 -1.42 -13.89
C TYR A 88 2.68 -0.17 -14.02
N GLU A 89 3.65 -0.21 -14.93
CA GLU A 89 4.53 0.91 -15.27
C GLU A 89 4.77 0.95 -16.79
N ASP A 90 4.79 2.16 -17.38
CA ASP A 90 5.24 2.44 -18.74
C ASP A 90 5.99 3.78 -18.79
N ASP A 91 6.30 4.29 -19.98
CA ASP A 91 7.03 5.56 -20.12
C ASP A 91 6.19 6.81 -19.77
N GLY A 92 4.87 6.66 -19.61
CA GLY A 92 3.91 7.73 -19.30
C GLY A 92 3.78 8.83 -20.34
N VAL A 93 4.35 8.67 -21.54
CA VAL A 93 4.45 9.74 -22.56
C VAL A 93 3.99 9.26 -23.94
N SER A 94 4.37 8.07 -24.35
CA SER A 94 4.15 7.58 -25.71
C SER A 94 2.99 6.59 -25.80
N LEU A 95 2.65 6.16 -27.02
CA LEU A 95 1.69 5.08 -27.27
C LEU A 95 2.38 3.70 -27.33
N ALA A 96 3.64 3.58 -26.93
CA ALA A 96 4.38 2.32 -27.02
C ALA A 96 3.78 1.22 -26.13
N TYR A 97 3.06 1.58 -25.06
CA TYR A 97 2.33 0.63 -24.22
C TYR A 97 1.30 -0.19 -25.04
N ALA A 98 0.70 0.40 -26.07
CA ALA A 98 -0.24 -0.29 -26.96
C ALA A 98 0.43 -1.40 -27.79
N GLN A 99 1.76 -1.39 -27.87
CA GLN A 99 2.61 -2.40 -28.51
C GLN A 99 3.31 -3.30 -27.49
N GLY A 100 2.94 -3.20 -26.20
CA GLY A 100 3.48 -4.02 -25.11
C GLY A 100 4.71 -3.44 -24.41
N ALA A 101 5.09 -2.17 -24.68
CA ALA A 101 6.17 -1.50 -23.95
C ALA A 101 5.68 -1.02 -22.57
N SER A 102 5.49 -1.96 -21.67
CA SER A 102 5.11 -1.74 -20.28
C SER A 102 5.72 -2.83 -19.40
N ALA A 103 5.58 -2.68 -18.09
CA ALA A 103 6.03 -3.63 -17.12
C ALA A 103 5.05 -3.79 -15.96
N HIS A 104 5.07 -4.97 -15.35
CA HIS A 104 4.19 -5.37 -14.25
C HIS A 104 5.01 -5.97 -13.11
N THR A 105 4.77 -5.50 -11.88
CA THR A 105 5.41 -6.03 -10.67
C THR A 105 4.33 -6.56 -9.72
N PRO A 106 4.16 -7.88 -9.59
CA PRO A 106 3.15 -8.44 -8.71
C PRO A 106 3.58 -8.31 -7.24
N ILE A 107 2.71 -7.75 -6.41
CA ILE A 107 2.90 -7.60 -4.96
C ILE A 107 1.78 -8.37 -4.26
N ARG A 108 2.14 -9.28 -3.35
CA ARG A 108 1.18 -10.17 -2.66
C ARG A 108 1.40 -10.11 -1.17
N HIS A 109 0.33 -9.89 -0.42
CA HIS A 109 0.28 -9.99 1.02
C HIS A 109 -0.53 -11.24 1.40
N ALA A 110 -0.02 -12.01 2.35
CA ALA A 110 -0.71 -13.17 2.89
C ALA A 110 -0.38 -13.32 4.38
N ARG A 111 -1.28 -14.01 5.10
CA ARG A 111 -1.08 -14.38 6.49
C ARG A 111 -1.12 -15.90 6.64
N SER A 112 -0.13 -16.47 7.28
CA SER A 112 -0.12 -17.90 7.63
C SER A 112 -1.00 -18.20 8.85
N GLY A 113 -1.37 -19.47 9.03
CA GLY A 113 -2.21 -19.92 10.14
C GLY A 113 -1.60 -19.72 11.54
N ASP A 114 -0.29 -19.59 11.64
CA ASP A 114 0.44 -19.26 12.88
C ASP A 114 0.65 -17.75 13.06
N GLY A 115 -0.01 -16.92 12.25
CA GLY A 115 -0.06 -15.47 12.38
C GLY A 115 1.15 -14.72 11.82
N LEU A 116 2.06 -15.38 11.08
CA LEU A 116 3.12 -14.71 10.34
C LEU A 116 2.50 -13.98 9.15
N GLU A 117 2.81 -12.70 9.02
CA GLU A 117 2.43 -11.91 7.86
C GLU A 117 3.58 -11.92 6.85
N GLN A 118 3.25 -12.06 5.57
CA GLN A 118 4.22 -12.16 4.48
C GLN A 118 3.84 -11.22 3.34
N LEU A 119 4.78 -10.38 2.91
CA LEU A 119 4.69 -9.57 1.70
C LEU A 119 5.74 -10.05 0.70
N LEU A 120 5.28 -10.48 -0.47
CA LEU A 120 6.13 -10.83 -1.61
C LEU A 120 6.03 -9.74 -2.68
N ILE A 121 7.14 -9.05 -2.93
CA ILE A 121 7.33 -8.22 -4.12
C ILE A 121 8.01 -9.11 -5.16
N GLY A 122 7.27 -9.48 -6.21
CA GLY A 122 7.77 -10.36 -7.27
C GLY A 122 8.71 -9.64 -8.24
N PRO A 123 9.44 -10.40 -9.08
CA PRO A 123 10.21 -9.84 -10.19
C PRO A 123 9.31 -9.05 -11.14
N THR A 124 9.73 -7.86 -11.52
CA THR A 124 9.08 -7.11 -12.60
C THR A 124 9.18 -7.89 -13.92
N GLN A 125 8.09 -7.94 -14.66
CA GLN A 125 7.96 -8.59 -15.97
C GLN A 125 7.66 -7.53 -17.02
N GLY A 126 8.21 -7.66 -18.23
CA GLY A 126 8.11 -6.63 -19.27
C GLY A 126 9.14 -5.52 -19.13
N ALA A 127 9.18 -4.61 -20.10
CA ALA A 127 10.14 -3.52 -20.16
C ALA A 127 9.59 -2.35 -20.99
N PHE A 128 10.07 -1.15 -20.67
CA PHE A 128 9.76 0.08 -21.39
C PHE A 128 10.96 1.02 -21.33
N GLN A 129 10.97 2.05 -22.19
CA GLN A 129 12.07 3.01 -22.25
C GLN A 129 12.12 3.87 -20.97
N GLY A 130 13.31 3.99 -20.36
CA GLY A 130 13.48 4.77 -19.13
C GLY A 130 13.09 4.03 -17.84
N GLN A 131 12.80 2.73 -17.94
CA GLN A 131 12.54 1.87 -16.79
C GLN A 131 13.72 1.86 -15.79
N LEU A 132 13.40 1.89 -14.50
CA LEU A 132 14.38 1.70 -13.44
C LEU A 132 14.91 0.27 -13.45
N GLU A 133 16.23 0.10 -13.48
CA GLU A 133 16.85 -1.23 -13.33
C GLU A 133 16.86 -1.71 -11.87
N GLU A 134 16.90 -0.78 -10.93
CA GLU A 134 16.93 -1.02 -9.49
C GLU A 134 16.12 0.04 -8.75
N ARG A 135 15.43 -0.34 -7.67
CA ARG A 135 14.73 0.59 -6.77
C ARG A 135 14.80 0.13 -5.32
N SER A 136 14.61 1.05 -4.39
CA SER A 136 14.32 0.77 -2.98
C SER A 136 12.80 0.82 -2.74
N TYR A 137 12.38 0.39 -1.56
CA TYR A 137 10.98 0.42 -1.14
C TYR A 137 10.89 0.97 0.27
N GLU A 138 9.88 1.80 0.53
CA GLU A 138 9.45 2.16 1.88
C GLU A 138 8.22 1.34 2.23
N LEU A 139 8.39 0.36 3.10
CA LEU A 139 7.30 -0.47 3.58
C LEU A 139 6.60 0.23 4.75
N ARG A 140 5.28 0.43 4.62
CA ARG A 140 4.41 0.95 5.67
C ARG A 140 3.38 -0.10 6.05
N ILE A 141 3.48 -0.64 7.27
CA ILE A 141 2.60 -1.69 7.78
C ILE A 141 1.61 -1.03 8.75
N HIS A 142 0.36 -0.89 8.33
CA HIS A 142 -0.72 -0.30 9.13
C HIS A 142 -1.38 -1.42 9.97
N THR A 143 -1.00 -1.58 11.22
CA THR A 143 -1.39 -2.73 12.07
C THR A 143 -1.86 -2.27 13.46
N THR A 144 -2.66 -3.06 14.17
CA THR A 144 -3.12 -2.67 15.52
C THR A 144 -1.96 -2.62 16.52
N ASP A 145 -1.12 -3.65 16.49
CA ASP A 145 -0.04 -3.84 17.44
C ASP A 145 1.31 -3.63 16.76
N ARG A 146 2.26 -3.05 17.50
CA ARG A 146 3.63 -2.88 17.04
C ARG A 146 4.22 -4.26 16.69
N PRO A 147 4.73 -4.47 15.46
CA PRO A 147 5.43 -5.70 15.12
C PRO A 147 6.59 -5.96 16.07
N SER A 148 6.70 -7.18 16.56
CA SER A 148 7.83 -7.69 17.33
C SER A 148 9.10 -7.82 16.49
N SER A 149 8.96 -8.06 15.18
CA SER A 149 10.07 -8.22 14.25
C SER A 149 9.63 -7.96 12.81
N ILE A 150 10.59 -7.55 11.99
CA ILE A 150 10.48 -7.46 10.53
C ILE A 150 11.73 -8.11 9.96
N SER A 151 11.60 -8.94 8.92
CA SER A 151 12.72 -9.56 8.23
C SER A 151 12.58 -9.44 6.72
N VAL A 152 13.71 -9.42 6.02
CA VAL A 152 13.77 -9.38 4.55
C VAL A 152 14.60 -10.56 4.08
N ASP A 153 14.01 -11.43 3.26
CA ASP A 153 14.62 -12.67 2.77
C ASP A 153 15.21 -13.52 3.89
N GLY A 154 14.49 -13.62 5.02
CA GLY A 154 14.87 -14.37 6.22
C GLY A 154 15.94 -13.71 7.10
N ARG A 155 16.40 -12.50 6.77
CA ARG A 155 17.35 -11.74 7.58
C ARG A 155 16.62 -10.65 8.37
N PRO A 156 16.84 -10.52 9.69
CA PRO A 156 16.24 -9.45 10.47
C PRO A 156 16.54 -8.06 9.87
N LEU A 157 15.51 -7.23 9.74
CA LEU A 157 15.62 -5.86 9.25
C LEU A 157 15.71 -4.90 10.43
N SER A 158 16.70 -4.01 10.41
CA SER A 158 16.89 -2.95 11.40
C SER A 158 17.74 -1.81 10.80
N PRO A 159 17.47 -0.54 11.12
CA PRO A 159 16.37 -0.06 11.96
C PRO A 159 15.04 -0.01 11.20
N TRP A 160 13.93 0.01 11.94
CA TRP A 160 12.60 0.40 11.49
C TRP A 160 11.93 1.19 12.62
N THR A 161 10.92 2.00 12.29
CA THR A 161 10.24 2.89 13.25
C THR A 161 8.80 2.46 13.47
N TRP A 162 8.25 2.80 14.64
CA TRP A 162 6.84 2.64 14.97
C TRP A 162 6.23 4.01 15.25
N ASP A 163 5.24 4.39 14.44
CA ASP A 163 4.37 5.52 14.70
C ASP A 163 3.17 5.01 15.51
N ALA A 164 3.09 5.39 16.79
CA ALA A 164 2.01 4.96 17.67
C ALA A 164 0.69 5.70 17.42
N ASP A 165 0.75 6.92 16.88
CA ASP A 165 -0.43 7.73 16.60
C ASP A 165 -1.15 7.20 15.35
N GLN A 166 -0.37 6.78 14.35
CA GLN A 166 -0.87 6.18 13.10
C GLN A 166 -0.93 4.65 13.14
N THR A 167 -0.45 4.02 14.23
CA THR A 167 -0.34 2.56 14.35
C THR A 167 0.37 1.91 13.15
N THR A 168 1.50 2.52 12.75
CA THR A 168 2.20 2.17 11.51
C THR A 168 3.67 1.87 11.77
N ALA A 169 4.13 0.70 11.31
CA ALA A 169 5.56 0.40 11.24
C ALA A 169 6.11 0.86 9.87
N VAL A 170 7.24 1.55 9.88
CA VAL A 170 7.90 2.06 8.66
C VAL A 170 9.31 1.49 8.57
N ALA A 171 9.63 0.89 7.43
CA ALA A 171 10.94 0.29 7.17
C ALA A 171 11.41 0.53 5.73
N THR A 172 12.68 0.87 5.55
CA THR A 172 13.29 0.96 4.23
C THR A 172 13.89 -0.38 3.83
N LEU A 173 13.47 -0.92 2.68
CA LEU A 173 14.04 -2.13 2.10
C LEU A 173 15.30 -1.79 1.29
N PRO A 174 16.32 -2.66 1.27
CA PRO A 174 17.56 -2.38 0.54
C PRO A 174 17.29 -2.26 -0.96
N ARG A 175 17.95 -1.27 -1.58
CA ARG A 175 17.95 -1.10 -3.05
C ARG A 175 18.47 -2.36 -3.71
N ARG A 176 17.78 -2.81 -4.76
CA ARG A 176 18.18 -3.94 -5.59
C ARG A 176 17.49 -3.91 -6.94
N SER A 177 17.94 -4.76 -7.85
CA SER A 177 17.28 -4.96 -9.14
C SER A 177 15.79 -5.24 -9.02
N ILE A 178 15.00 -4.60 -9.88
CA ILE A 178 13.55 -4.83 -10.02
C ILE A 178 13.24 -6.26 -10.51
N ARG A 179 14.23 -6.97 -11.05
CA ARG A 179 14.11 -8.36 -11.50
C ARG A 179 14.31 -9.38 -10.37
N ASN A 180 14.69 -8.92 -9.19
CA ASN A 180 14.84 -9.78 -8.02
C ASN A 180 13.58 -9.73 -7.16
N ARG A 181 13.12 -10.91 -6.72
CA ARG A 181 12.06 -10.99 -5.71
C ARG A 181 12.54 -10.41 -4.37
N ILE A 182 11.60 -9.93 -3.58
CA ILE A 182 11.79 -9.54 -2.17
C ILE A 182 10.72 -10.21 -1.34
N GLY A 183 11.11 -11.05 -0.40
CA GLY A 183 10.22 -11.54 0.66
C GLY A 183 10.39 -10.68 1.91
N VAL A 184 9.30 -10.19 2.46
CA VAL A 184 9.27 -9.51 3.76
C VAL A 184 8.32 -10.27 4.68
N GLU A 185 8.73 -10.46 5.92
CA GLU A 185 7.91 -11.16 6.93
C GLU A 185 7.90 -10.37 8.23
N TRP A 186 6.76 -10.35 8.93
CA TRP A 186 6.63 -9.71 10.25
C TRP A 186 5.63 -10.43 11.16
N ARG A 187 5.75 -10.16 12.46
CA ARG A 187 4.88 -10.66 13.53
C ARG A 187 4.56 -9.55 14.50
#